data_AF-A0A151J4S1-F1
#
_entry.id   AF-A0A151J4S1-F1
#
_cell.length_a   1.000
_cell.length_b   1.000
_cell.length_c   1.000
_cell.angle_alpha   90.00
_cell.angle_beta   90.00
_cell.angle_gamma   90.00
#
_symmetry.space_group_name_H-M   'P 1'
#
loop_
_entity.id
_entity.type
_entity.pdbx_description
1 polymer ?
#
loop_
_entity_poly.entity_id
_entity_poly.type
_entity_poly.pdbx_seq_one_letter_code
_entity_poly.pdbx_strand_id
1 'polypeptide(L)'
;MRRERERDVAKAKGKRGGQFGREGVDLQSGRYLQVKDSHCVATAAEKKKLYFNVVQGPMENQTVTVEGGGVNATIITANIAATNGIIHIIDRLLGVPYTTVLDKLRTDPMLNSTYLLGQRRGFNDQLNDTKKRFTYFAPYDYAWKDAANNYPSTTKKLFMPEFSYHRSQTKQILERHLIIADQAYTMAKLKEMSNDTLYLPAARDILKLRIKEHSESYQVEWEGKKIRVIRPDVECTNGIIHVIGSVFLKDSDVRVTGGASLATLAPHLIMILIAKWHL
;
A
#
# COMPACT_ATOMS: atom_id res chain seq x y z
N MET A 1 7.07 -26.07 62.68
CA MET A 1 6.32 -26.09 61.40
C MET A 1 6.10 -24.69 60.79
N ARG A 2 7.16 -23.89 60.63
CA ARG A 2 7.12 -22.61 59.88
C ARG A 2 8.40 -22.34 59.08
N ARG A 3 9.43 -23.20 59.20
CA ARG A 3 10.74 -23.09 58.56
C ARG A 3 10.98 -24.11 57.42
N GLU A 4 9.97 -24.90 57.07
CA GLU A 4 10.03 -25.83 55.92
C GLU A 4 9.26 -25.33 54.70
N ARG A 5 8.34 -24.38 54.84
CA ARG A 5 7.62 -23.79 53.69
C ARG A 5 8.38 -22.67 52.98
N GLU A 6 9.50 -22.20 53.52
CA GLU A 6 10.33 -21.15 52.91
C GLU A 6 11.43 -21.72 51.99
N ARG A 7 11.72 -23.03 52.05
CA ARG A 7 12.69 -23.69 51.17
C ARG A 7 12.11 -24.12 49.82
N ASP A 8 10.80 -24.31 49.72
CA ASP A 8 10.14 -24.65 48.46
C ASP A 8 9.83 -23.42 47.59
N VAL A 9 9.83 -22.20 48.16
CA VAL A 9 9.67 -20.94 47.42
C VAL A 9 11.01 -20.45 46.83
N ALA A 10 12.15 -20.89 47.39
CA ALA A 10 13.49 -20.53 46.93
C ALA A 10 13.99 -21.35 45.72
N LYS A 11 13.27 -22.41 45.30
CA LYS A 11 13.67 -23.27 44.17
C LYS A 11 13.00 -22.91 42.83
N ALA A 12 12.14 -21.87 42.81
CA ALA A 12 11.48 -21.37 41.59
C ALA A 12 12.14 -20.09 41.01
N LYS A 13 13.17 -19.55 41.65
CA LYS A 13 13.94 -18.39 41.17
C LYS A 13 15.32 -18.83 40.68
N GLY A 14 15.39 -19.28 39.43
CA GLY A 14 16.67 -19.54 38.81
C GLY A 14 16.56 -20.25 37.47
N LYS A 15 16.29 -19.50 36.40
CA LYS A 15 17.07 -19.59 35.14
C LYS A 15 16.58 -18.59 34.08
N ARG A 16 17.54 -17.76 33.66
CA ARG A 16 17.63 -16.96 32.42
C ARG A 16 16.77 -15.69 32.36
N GLY A 17 17.39 -14.61 32.83
CA GLY A 17 17.14 -13.29 32.29
C GLY A 17 17.45 -13.27 30.80
N GLY A 18 16.41 -13.05 30.00
CA GLY A 18 16.50 -12.57 28.63
C GLY A 18 16.12 -11.09 28.67
N GLN A 19 17.09 -10.25 28.36
CA GLN A 19 16.95 -8.82 28.17
C GLN A 19 15.90 -8.59 27.07
N PHE A 20 14.72 -8.06 27.40
CA PHE A 20 13.67 -7.73 26.43
C PHE A 20 14.11 -6.50 25.63
N GLY A 21 14.96 -6.75 24.63
CA GLY A 21 15.24 -5.83 23.54
C GLY A 21 14.23 -6.07 22.41
N ARG A 22 13.73 -4.96 21.87
CA ARG A 22 13.44 -4.61 20.46
C ARG A 22 13.01 -5.74 19.50
N GLU A 23 12.10 -5.36 18.59
CA GLU A 23 11.65 -6.07 17.38
C GLU A 23 10.41 -6.97 17.63
N GLY A 24 9.30 -6.85 16.92
CA GLY A 24 9.12 -6.37 15.56
C GLY A 24 9.45 -7.50 14.58
N VAL A 25 8.45 -8.31 14.24
CA VAL A 25 8.47 -9.37 13.22
C VAL A 25 9.16 -10.68 13.65
N ASP A 26 8.36 -11.73 13.86
CA ASP A 26 8.84 -13.12 13.82
C ASP A 26 9.09 -13.49 12.34
N LEU A 27 10.36 -13.41 11.93
CA LEU A 27 10.85 -13.60 10.56
C LEU A 27 10.94 -15.08 10.13
N GLN A 28 10.51 -16.06 10.94
CA GLN A 28 10.76 -17.48 10.61
C GLN A 28 9.57 -18.27 10.02
N SER A 29 8.33 -17.76 10.01
CA SER A 29 7.20 -18.63 9.62
C SER A 29 6.53 -18.35 8.28
N GLY A 30 6.81 -17.22 7.59
CA GLY A 30 6.17 -16.90 6.29
C GLY A 30 4.63 -16.89 6.30
N ARG A 31 4.00 -17.04 7.46
CA ARG A 31 2.55 -17.08 7.61
C ARG A 31 2.05 -15.64 7.80
N TYR A 32 1.53 -15.09 6.71
CA TYR A 32 0.73 -13.87 6.77
C TYR A 32 -0.42 -14.08 7.76
N LEU A 33 -0.56 -13.15 8.70
CA LEU A 33 -1.72 -13.06 9.57
C LEU A 33 -2.95 -12.87 8.69
N GLN A 34 -3.83 -13.88 8.64
CA GLN A 34 -5.04 -13.83 7.81
C GLN A 34 -6.04 -12.88 8.47
N VAL A 35 -6.38 -11.80 7.75
CA VAL A 35 -7.49 -10.93 8.14
C VAL A 35 -8.78 -11.66 7.80
N LYS A 36 -9.54 -12.03 8.83
CA LYS A 36 -10.78 -12.80 8.65
C LYS A 36 -11.95 -11.91 8.27
N ASP A 37 -12.08 -10.76 8.94
CA ASP A 37 -13.13 -9.77 8.71
C ASP A 37 -12.57 -8.35 8.93
N SER A 38 -12.97 -7.40 8.07
CA SER A 38 -12.62 -5.98 8.20
C SER A 38 -13.89 -5.13 8.32
N HIS A 39 -14.03 -4.41 9.42
CA HIS A 39 -15.20 -3.56 9.70
C HIS A 39 -14.78 -2.10 9.77
N CYS A 40 -15.45 -1.22 9.00
CA CYS A 40 -15.22 0.22 9.07
C CYS A 40 -16.22 0.91 9.99
N VAL A 41 -15.74 1.79 10.86
CA VAL A 41 -16.55 2.52 11.84
C VAL A 41 -16.22 4.01 11.77
N ALA A 42 -17.25 4.86 11.78
CA ALA A 42 -17.08 6.31 11.85
C ALA A 42 -16.61 6.74 13.25
N THR A 43 -15.80 7.79 13.32
CA THR A 43 -15.38 8.37 14.61
C THR A 43 -16.07 9.70 14.88
N ALA A 44 -15.93 10.20 16.10
CA ALA A 44 -16.34 11.57 16.43
C ALA A 44 -15.53 12.63 15.68
N ALA A 45 -14.33 12.29 15.20
CA ALA A 45 -13.55 13.16 14.33
C ALA A 45 -14.08 13.09 12.89
N GLU A 46 -14.39 14.24 12.32
CA GLU A 46 -14.95 14.32 10.97
C GLU A 46 -14.05 13.61 9.95
N LYS A 47 -14.68 12.79 9.09
CA LYS A 47 -14.04 12.08 7.96
C LYS A 47 -12.89 11.14 8.34
N LYS A 48 -12.67 10.88 9.64
CA LYS A 48 -11.75 9.85 10.13
C LYS A 48 -12.56 8.60 10.46
N LYS A 49 -12.21 7.50 9.80
CA LYS A 49 -12.82 6.17 10.02
C LYS A 49 -11.77 5.24 10.64
N LEU A 50 -12.22 4.34 11.49
CA LEU A 50 -11.42 3.24 12.04
C LEU A 50 -11.75 1.95 11.33
N TYR A 51 -10.76 1.08 11.21
CA TYR A 51 -10.89 -0.22 10.57
C TYR A 51 -10.50 -1.29 11.57
N PHE A 52 -11.43 -2.17 11.92
CA PHE A 52 -11.19 -3.26 12.84
C PHE A 52 -10.95 -4.53 12.05
N ASN A 53 -9.86 -5.22 12.37
CA ASN A 53 -9.48 -6.47 11.73
C ASN A 53 -9.33 -7.55 12.80
N VAL A 54 -9.97 -8.69 12.58
CA VAL A 54 -9.77 -9.89 13.41
C VAL A 54 -8.65 -10.72 12.79
N VAL A 55 -7.59 -10.91 13.56
CA VAL A 55 -6.37 -11.60 13.16
C VAL A 55 -6.25 -12.91 13.93
N GLN A 56 -6.13 -14.03 13.21
CA GLN A 56 -5.93 -15.34 13.81
C GLN A 56 -4.43 -15.65 13.92
N GLY A 57 -3.95 -15.85 15.14
CA GLY A 57 -2.58 -16.23 15.43
C GLY A 57 -2.29 -17.71 15.14
N PRO A 58 -1.00 -18.12 15.15
CA PRO A 58 -0.59 -19.50 14.86
C PRO A 58 -1.14 -20.56 15.83
N MET A 59 -1.56 -20.13 17.03
CA MET A 59 -2.15 -20.97 18.08
C MET A 59 -3.68 -20.79 18.18
N GLU A 60 -4.33 -20.37 17.10
CA GLU A 60 -5.78 -20.06 17.04
C GLU A 60 -6.27 -18.92 17.95
N ASN A 61 -5.39 -18.28 18.71
CA ASN A 61 -5.73 -17.07 19.45
C ASN A 61 -6.18 -15.97 18.47
N GLN A 62 -7.38 -15.45 18.69
CA GLN A 62 -7.90 -14.32 17.94
C GLN A 62 -7.46 -13.03 18.61
N THR A 63 -6.83 -12.16 17.84
CA THR A 63 -6.42 -10.82 18.25
C THR A 63 -7.17 -9.82 17.40
N VAL A 64 -7.81 -8.85 18.03
CA VAL A 64 -8.48 -7.77 17.32
C VAL A 64 -7.51 -6.60 17.21
N THR A 65 -7.34 -6.10 16.00
CA THR A 65 -6.54 -4.92 15.71
C THR A 65 -7.46 -3.80 15.23
N VAL A 66 -7.09 -2.56 15.54
CA VAL A 66 -7.76 -1.36 15.07
C VAL A 66 -6.75 -0.49 14.33
N GLU A 67 -7.15 -0.03 13.16
CA GLU A 67 -6.35 0.84 12.32
C GLU A 67 -7.02 2.20 12.15
N GLY A 68 -6.25 3.26 12.38
CA GLY A 68 -6.71 4.64 12.27
C GLY A 68 -5.55 5.63 12.25
N GLY A 69 -5.63 6.65 11.38
CA GLY A 69 -4.63 7.71 11.28
C GLY A 69 -3.20 7.19 11.07
N GLY A 70 -3.04 6.19 10.19
CA GLY A 70 -1.73 5.59 9.90
C GLY A 70 -1.27 4.50 10.88
N VAL A 71 -1.85 4.44 12.07
CA VAL A 71 -1.43 3.53 13.15
C VAL A 71 -2.28 2.27 13.14
N ASN A 72 -1.63 1.11 13.20
CA ASN A 72 -2.26 -0.16 13.55
C ASN A 72 -1.97 -0.48 15.02
N ALA A 73 -3.02 -0.64 15.83
CA ALA A 73 -2.98 -0.90 17.26
C ALA A 73 -3.70 -2.21 17.60
N THR A 74 -3.22 -2.92 18.61
CA THR A 74 -3.82 -4.17 19.12
C THR A 74 -4.74 -3.84 20.29
N ILE A 75 -5.93 -4.44 20.32
CA ILE A 75 -6.81 -4.37 21.51
C ILE A 75 -6.26 -5.32 22.57
N ILE A 76 -5.78 -4.77 23.68
CA ILE A 76 -5.20 -5.52 24.82
C ILE A 76 -6.26 -5.90 25.85
N THR A 77 -7.32 -5.11 25.97
CA THR A 77 -8.44 -5.39 26.87
C THR A 77 -9.72 -4.94 26.18
N ALA A 78 -10.63 -5.87 25.96
CA ALA A 78 -11.89 -5.61 25.28
C ALA A 78 -13.07 -5.65 26.25
N ASN A 79 -14.19 -5.09 25.82
CA ASN A 79 -15.51 -5.27 26.44
C ASN A 79 -15.63 -4.75 27.88
N ILE A 80 -14.96 -3.64 28.20
CA ILE A 80 -15.17 -2.98 29.49
C ILE A 80 -16.49 -2.19 29.40
N ALA A 81 -17.49 -2.62 30.15
CA ALA A 81 -18.79 -1.97 30.18
C ALA A 81 -18.73 -0.59 30.83
N ALA A 82 -19.37 0.40 30.20
CA ALA A 82 -19.59 1.74 30.72
C ALA A 82 -21.08 2.10 30.60
N THR A 83 -21.54 3.10 31.36
CA THR A 83 -22.96 3.49 31.40
C THR A 83 -23.53 3.86 30.02
N ASN A 84 -22.70 4.40 29.13
CA ASN A 84 -23.06 4.89 27.81
C ASN A 84 -22.30 4.22 26.68
N GLY A 85 -21.64 3.07 26.91
CA GLY A 85 -20.89 2.39 25.86
C GLY A 85 -19.95 1.28 26.33
N ILE A 86 -18.97 1.00 25.49
CA ILE A 86 -17.96 -0.05 25.72
C ILE A 86 -16.57 0.56 25.52
N ILE A 87 -15.65 0.23 26.42
CA ILE A 87 -14.25 0.66 26.36
C ILE A 87 -13.39 -0.53 25.89
N HIS A 88 -12.52 -0.24 24.92
CA HIS A 88 -11.46 -1.14 24.48
C HIS A 88 -10.12 -0.44 24.71
N ILE A 89 -9.23 -1.06 25.48
CA ILE A 89 -7.87 -0.57 25.70
C ILE A 89 -6.98 -1.06 24.56
N ILE A 90 -6.22 -0.14 23.97
CA ILE A 90 -5.31 -0.39 22.84
C ILE A 90 -3.86 -0.14 23.25
N ASP A 91 -2.93 -0.83 22.59
CA ASP A 91 -1.49 -0.74 22.86
C ASP A 91 -0.79 0.49 22.26
N ARG A 92 -1.46 1.24 21.37
CA ARG A 92 -0.88 2.37 20.63
C ARG A 92 -1.87 3.51 20.47
N LEU A 93 -1.34 4.74 20.50
CA LEU A 93 -2.11 5.94 20.22
C LEU A 93 -2.38 6.08 18.72
N LEU A 94 -3.65 6.20 18.33
CA LEU A 94 -4.05 6.41 16.94
C LEU A 94 -3.71 7.84 16.48
N GLY A 95 -3.34 8.00 15.21
CA GLY A 95 -3.00 9.30 14.63
C GLY A 95 -1.56 9.78 14.87
N VAL A 96 -0.72 9.01 15.58
CA VAL A 96 0.71 9.30 15.73
C VAL A 96 1.52 8.23 14.98
N PRO A 97 1.88 8.48 13.71
CA PRO A 97 2.53 7.48 12.88
C PRO A 97 3.91 7.11 13.40
N TYR A 98 4.20 5.80 13.45
CA TYR A 98 5.49 5.25 13.89
C TYR A 98 6.21 4.43 12.80
N THR A 99 5.59 4.33 11.62
CA THR A 99 6.10 3.56 10.47
C THR A 99 6.36 4.47 9.28
N THR A 100 7.36 4.13 8.48
CA THR A 100 7.59 4.75 7.17
C THR A 100 6.52 4.31 6.16
N VAL A 101 6.45 4.98 5.00
CA VAL A 101 5.60 4.56 3.88
C VAL A 101 5.92 3.12 3.44
N LEU A 102 7.21 2.75 3.41
CA LEU A 102 7.63 1.39 3.10
C LEU A 102 7.11 0.37 4.12
N ASP A 103 7.34 0.63 5.41
CA ASP A 103 6.90 -0.28 6.47
C ASP A 103 5.39 -0.42 6.53
N LYS A 104 4.68 0.68 6.26
CA LYS A 104 3.22 0.68 6.18
C LYS A 104 2.73 -0.18 5.02
N LEU A 105 3.31 -0.05 3.82
CA LEU A 105 2.96 -0.91 2.68
C LEU A 105 3.22 -2.40 2.95
N ARG A 106 4.31 -2.71 3.67
CA ARG A 106 4.68 -4.09 4.02
C ARG A 106 3.73 -4.73 5.03
N THR A 107 3.24 -3.95 5.99
CA THR A 107 2.42 -4.44 7.11
C THR A 107 0.92 -4.38 6.85
N ASP A 108 0.50 -3.60 5.84
CA ASP A 108 -0.90 -3.45 5.52
C ASP A 108 -1.41 -4.56 4.58
N PRO A 109 -2.39 -5.38 5.00
CA PRO A 109 -2.90 -6.49 4.22
C PRO A 109 -3.66 -6.05 2.97
N MET A 110 -4.19 -4.82 2.91
CA MET A 110 -4.90 -4.31 1.72
C MET A 110 -3.94 -3.89 0.60
N LEU A 111 -2.66 -3.70 0.90
CA LEU A 111 -1.66 -3.13 -0.02
C LEU A 111 -0.61 -4.15 -0.49
N ASN A 112 -0.83 -5.45 -0.23
CA ASN A 112 0.14 -6.51 -0.49
C ASN A 112 0.56 -6.57 -1.98
N SER A 113 -0.38 -6.45 -2.92
CA SER A 113 -0.10 -6.46 -4.36
C SER A 113 0.79 -5.29 -4.77
N THR A 114 0.52 -4.09 -4.23
CA THR A 114 1.33 -2.89 -4.49
C THR A 114 2.73 -3.04 -3.90
N TYR A 115 2.84 -3.55 -2.67
CA TYR A 115 4.12 -3.85 -2.03
C TYR A 115 4.94 -4.87 -2.83
N LEU A 116 4.36 -6.00 -3.23
CA LEU A 116 5.03 -7.05 -3.99
C LEU A 116 5.50 -6.57 -5.37
N LEU A 117 4.68 -5.77 -6.07
CA LEU A 117 5.07 -5.16 -7.35
C LEU A 117 6.26 -4.22 -7.19
N GLY A 118 6.24 -3.37 -6.16
CA GLY A 118 7.33 -2.44 -5.90
C GLY A 118 8.62 -3.14 -5.44
N GLN A 119 8.51 -4.21 -4.65
CA GLN A 119 9.65 -4.96 -4.15
C GLN A 119 10.41 -5.67 -5.27
N ARG A 120 9.69 -6.30 -6.21
CA ARG A 120 10.27 -7.01 -7.35
C ARG A 120 11.06 -6.11 -8.31
N ARG A 121 10.90 -4.79 -8.19
CA ARG A 121 11.42 -3.80 -9.14
C ARG A 121 12.35 -2.77 -8.48
N GLY A 122 12.68 -2.92 -7.19
CA GLY A 122 13.51 -1.96 -6.45
C GLY A 122 12.87 -0.57 -6.31
N PHE A 123 11.55 -0.46 -6.53
CA PHE A 123 10.83 0.81 -6.36
C PHE A 123 10.68 1.16 -4.88
N ASN A 124 10.46 0.14 -4.05
CA ASN A 124 10.21 0.26 -2.62
C ASN A 124 11.38 0.86 -1.84
N ASP A 125 12.61 0.69 -2.32
CA ASP A 125 13.83 1.11 -1.62
C ASP A 125 13.83 2.63 -1.35
N GLN A 126 13.25 3.43 -2.25
CA GLN A 126 13.15 4.89 -2.08
C GLN A 126 12.15 5.30 -1.00
N LEU A 127 11.15 4.47 -0.70
CA LEU A 127 10.04 4.80 0.22
C LEU A 127 10.47 4.76 1.69
N ASN A 128 11.71 4.34 1.97
CA ASN A 128 12.32 4.40 3.29
C ASN A 128 13.11 5.70 3.54
N ASP A 129 13.29 6.54 2.52
CA ASP A 129 14.03 7.80 2.67
C ASP A 129 13.25 8.76 3.58
N THR A 130 13.86 9.19 4.68
CA THR A 130 13.25 10.09 5.67
C THR A 130 13.48 11.56 5.36
N LYS A 131 14.37 11.88 4.41
CA LYS A 131 14.67 13.26 3.97
C LYS A 131 13.61 13.80 3.02
N LYS A 132 12.88 12.92 2.34
CA LYS A 132 11.81 13.28 1.41
C LYS A 132 10.45 13.19 2.09
N ARG A 133 9.45 13.85 1.50
CA ARG A 133 8.04 13.68 1.87
C ARG A 133 7.28 13.07 0.71
N PHE A 134 6.70 11.91 0.98
CA PHE A 134 5.95 11.15 -0.01
C PHE A 134 4.45 11.39 0.15
N THR A 135 3.76 11.57 -0.96
CA THR A 135 2.30 11.37 -1.02
C THR A 135 2.04 10.25 -2.00
N TYR A 136 1.68 9.07 -1.47
CA TYR A 136 1.57 7.86 -2.28
C TYR A 136 0.12 7.45 -2.47
N PHE A 137 -0.36 7.50 -3.71
CA PHE A 137 -1.68 7.00 -4.08
C PHE A 137 -1.59 5.49 -4.32
N ALA A 138 -1.64 4.69 -3.26
CA ALA A 138 -1.44 3.25 -3.33
C ALA A 138 -2.74 2.52 -3.73
N PRO A 139 -2.80 1.81 -4.88
CA PRO A 139 -3.95 0.96 -5.18
C PRO A 139 -4.02 -0.21 -4.20
N TYR A 140 -5.21 -0.49 -3.67
CA TYR A 140 -5.44 -1.72 -2.89
C TYR A 140 -5.52 -2.97 -3.78
N ASP A 141 -5.44 -4.15 -3.16
CA ASP A 141 -5.40 -5.43 -3.87
C ASP A 141 -6.55 -5.64 -4.86
N TYR A 142 -7.76 -5.20 -4.53
CA TYR A 142 -8.89 -5.34 -5.45
C TYR A 142 -8.79 -4.40 -6.66
N ALA A 143 -8.12 -3.23 -6.55
CA ALA A 143 -7.86 -2.39 -7.72
C ALA A 143 -6.99 -3.10 -8.75
N TRP A 144 -6.02 -3.90 -8.30
CA TRP A 144 -5.19 -4.72 -9.20
C TRP A 144 -5.97 -5.88 -9.82
N LYS A 145 -6.89 -6.50 -9.07
CA LYS A 145 -7.81 -7.52 -9.61
C LYS A 145 -8.75 -6.94 -10.66
N ASP A 146 -9.34 -5.77 -10.39
CA ASP A 146 -10.18 -5.05 -11.34
C ASP A 146 -9.39 -4.65 -12.60
N ALA A 147 -8.17 -4.14 -12.43
CA ALA A 147 -7.27 -3.88 -13.54
C ALA A 147 -6.92 -5.16 -14.34
N ALA A 148 -6.86 -6.33 -13.71
CA ALA A 148 -6.67 -7.60 -14.41
C ALA A 148 -7.85 -7.97 -15.30
N ASN A 149 -9.07 -7.66 -14.88
CA ASN A 149 -10.27 -7.92 -15.67
C ASN A 149 -10.39 -6.96 -16.85
N ASN A 150 -10.10 -5.68 -16.62
CA ASN A 150 -10.19 -4.64 -17.65
C ASN A 150 -9.02 -4.69 -18.65
N TYR A 151 -7.83 -5.10 -18.19
CA TYR A 151 -6.59 -5.12 -18.97
C TYR A 151 -5.79 -6.42 -18.73
N PRO A 152 -6.30 -7.59 -19.17
CA PRO A 152 -5.75 -8.90 -18.80
C PRO A 152 -4.31 -9.10 -19.31
N SER A 153 -4.01 -8.64 -20.52
CA SER A 153 -2.67 -8.76 -21.11
C SER A 153 -1.62 -7.93 -20.38
N THR A 154 -1.98 -6.71 -19.97
CA THR A 154 -1.09 -5.79 -19.24
C THR A 154 -0.84 -6.28 -17.83
N THR A 155 -1.91 -6.61 -17.11
CA THR A 155 -1.78 -7.01 -15.71
C THR A 155 -1.01 -8.32 -15.61
N LYS A 156 -1.23 -9.26 -16.53
CA LYS A 156 -0.40 -10.47 -16.64
C LYS A 156 1.09 -10.12 -16.83
N LYS A 157 1.43 -9.17 -17.69
CA LYS A 157 2.83 -8.71 -17.89
C LYS A 157 3.42 -8.01 -16.65
N LEU A 158 2.62 -7.25 -15.90
CA LEU A 158 3.08 -6.55 -14.69
C LEU A 158 3.49 -7.54 -13.59
N PHE A 159 2.71 -8.62 -13.41
CA PHE A 159 2.92 -9.60 -12.34
C PHE A 159 3.82 -10.78 -12.73
N MET A 160 4.12 -10.99 -14.02
CA MET A 160 4.99 -12.08 -14.47
C MET A 160 6.50 -11.77 -14.34
N PRO A 161 7.30 -12.66 -13.72
CA PRO A 161 8.75 -12.47 -13.57
C PRO A 161 9.55 -12.52 -14.89
N GLU A 162 9.14 -13.36 -15.84
CA GLU A 162 9.91 -13.65 -17.07
C GLU A 162 10.00 -12.48 -18.06
N PHE A 163 9.07 -11.53 -18.00
CA PHE A 163 9.03 -10.40 -18.92
C PHE A 163 9.89 -9.22 -18.40
N SER A 164 11.20 -9.44 -18.36
CA SER A 164 12.20 -8.47 -17.89
C SER A 164 12.15 -7.12 -18.63
N TYR A 165 11.75 -7.10 -19.90
CA TYR A 165 11.55 -5.90 -20.72
C TYR A 165 10.47 -4.94 -20.18
N HIS A 166 9.55 -5.43 -19.34
CA HIS A 166 8.48 -4.63 -18.73
C HIS A 166 8.82 -4.11 -17.32
N ARG A 167 10.06 -4.34 -16.85
CA ARG A 167 10.53 -3.81 -15.56
C ARG A 167 10.41 -2.28 -15.50
N SER A 168 10.80 -1.61 -16.58
CA SER A 168 10.70 -0.15 -16.70
C SER A 168 9.26 0.33 -16.63
N GLN A 169 8.33 -0.34 -17.32
CA GLN A 169 6.91 0.02 -17.34
C GLN A 169 6.25 -0.13 -15.95
N THR A 170 6.55 -1.22 -15.23
CA THR A 170 5.99 -1.42 -13.88
C THR A 170 6.46 -0.31 -12.93
N LYS A 171 7.78 -0.03 -12.92
CA LYS A 171 8.36 1.03 -12.11
C LYS A 171 7.74 2.38 -12.44
N GLN A 172 7.61 2.68 -13.72
CA GLN A 172 7.00 3.91 -14.22
C GLN A 172 5.52 4.08 -13.81
N ILE A 173 4.75 2.98 -13.76
CA ILE A 173 3.37 3.02 -13.26
C ILE A 173 3.39 3.35 -11.77
N LEU A 174 4.25 2.71 -10.97
CA LEU A 174 4.34 3.01 -9.53
C LEU A 174 4.84 4.43 -9.25
N GLU A 175 5.82 4.92 -10.03
CA GLU A 175 6.34 6.29 -9.96
C GLU A 175 5.26 7.34 -10.28
N ARG A 176 4.31 7.04 -11.17
CA ARG A 176 3.15 7.91 -11.43
C ARG A 176 2.24 8.08 -10.22
N HIS A 177 2.15 7.07 -9.35
CA HIS A 177 1.34 7.11 -8.14
C HIS A 177 2.05 7.80 -6.97
N LEU A 178 3.37 8.06 -7.09
CA LEU A 178 4.19 8.60 -6.02
C LEU A 178 4.53 10.06 -6.28
N ILE A 179 4.06 10.94 -5.40
CA ILE A 179 4.44 12.35 -5.39
C ILE A 179 5.58 12.54 -4.40
N ILE A 180 6.59 13.28 -4.84
CA ILE A 180 7.74 13.65 -4.04
C ILE A 180 7.78 15.17 -3.99
N ALA A 181 7.57 15.74 -2.81
CA ALA A 181 7.57 17.18 -2.58
C ALA A 181 8.17 17.50 -1.22
N ASP A 182 8.25 18.79 -0.88
CA ASP A 182 8.74 19.26 0.43
C ASP A 182 7.75 18.94 1.56
N GLN A 183 6.47 18.75 1.22
CA GLN A 183 5.41 18.40 2.15
C GLN A 183 4.58 17.22 1.64
N ALA A 184 4.03 16.45 2.58
CA ALA A 184 3.04 15.42 2.27
C ALA A 184 1.64 16.05 2.26
N TYR A 185 0.81 15.66 1.30
CA TYR A 185 -0.49 16.27 1.09
C TYR A 185 -1.62 15.38 1.62
N THR A 186 -2.44 15.92 2.52
CA THR A 186 -3.70 15.29 2.95
C THR A 186 -4.78 15.46 1.87
N MET A 187 -5.80 14.62 1.87
CA MET A 187 -6.92 14.75 0.92
C MET A 187 -7.66 16.08 1.07
N ALA A 188 -7.80 16.57 2.30
CA ALA A 188 -8.35 17.89 2.57
C ALA A 188 -7.51 19.00 1.92
N LYS A 189 -6.17 18.94 2.07
CA LYS A 189 -5.29 19.95 1.48
C LYS A 189 -5.30 19.88 -0.05
N LEU A 190 -5.27 18.68 -0.61
CA LEU A 190 -5.35 18.51 -2.05
C LEU A 190 -6.70 19.01 -2.60
N LYS A 191 -7.80 18.86 -1.87
CA LYS A 191 -9.12 19.40 -2.26
C LYS A 191 -9.16 20.92 -2.22
N GLU A 192 -8.55 21.53 -1.20
CA GLU A 192 -8.40 22.98 -1.06
C GLU A 192 -7.60 23.56 -2.24
N MET A 193 -6.53 22.87 -2.65
CA MET A 193 -5.71 23.25 -3.80
C MET A 193 -6.40 22.97 -5.15
N SER A 194 -7.32 21.99 -5.19
CA SER A 194 -8.05 21.58 -6.39
C SER A 194 -9.32 22.44 -6.57
N ASN A 195 -9.12 23.66 -7.08
CA ASN A 195 -10.21 24.50 -7.59
C ASN A 195 -10.79 23.93 -8.90
N ASP A 196 -9.94 23.34 -9.75
CA ASP A 196 -10.39 22.59 -10.93
C ASP A 196 -9.47 21.39 -11.22
N THR A 197 -8.24 21.65 -11.68
CA THR A 197 -7.21 20.61 -11.92
C THR A 197 -5.95 20.91 -11.11
N LEU A 198 -5.43 19.88 -10.44
CA LEU A 198 -4.22 19.93 -9.63
C LEU A 198 -3.06 19.28 -10.40
N TYR A 199 -1.91 19.94 -10.40
CA TYR A 199 -0.69 19.47 -11.05
C TYR A 199 0.33 19.12 -9.96
N LEU A 200 0.57 17.83 -9.75
CA LEU A 200 1.46 17.33 -8.71
C LEU A 200 2.76 16.79 -9.31
N PRO A 201 3.93 17.08 -8.72
CA PRO A 201 5.19 16.53 -9.18
C PRO A 201 5.29 15.05 -8.76
N ALA A 202 4.84 14.14 -9.62
CA ALA A 202 5.08 12.73 -9.40
C ALA A 202 6.52 12.36 -9.78
N ALA A 203 7.01 11.24 -9.27
CA ALA A 203 8.40 10.81 -9.46
C ALA A 203 8.76 10.61 -10.95
N ARG A 204 7.77 10.32 -11.80
CA ARG A 204 7.92 10.18 -13.25
C ARG A 204 7.59 11.46 -14.01
N ASP A 205 6.36 11.93 -13.84
CA ASP A 205 5.74 12.99 -14.64
C ASP A 205 4.78 13.86 -13.79
N ILE A 206 4.19 14.89 -14.39
CA ILE A 206 3.20 15.71 -13.70
C ILE A 206 1.89 14.94 -13.62
N LEU A 207 1.48 14.60 -12.40
CA LEU A 207 0.22 13.93 -12.14
C LEU A 207 -0.91 14.96 -12.08
N LYS A 208 -1.77 14.93 -13.09
CA LYS A 208 -2.96 15.79 -13.19
C LYS A 208 -4.15 15.12 -12.53
N LEU A 209 -4.63 15.67 -11.42
CA LEU A 209 -5.78 15.14 -10.67
C LEU A 209 -6.84 16.20 -10.47
N ARG A 210 -8.10 15.78 -10.42
CA ARG A 210 -9.19 16.60 -9.90
C ARG A 210 -9.80 15.92 -8.69
N ILE A 211 -9.96 16.65 -7.59
CA ILE A 211 -10.44 16.07 -6.34
C ILE A 211 -11.85 16.54 -6.08
N LYS A 212 -12.74 15.57 -5.92
CA LYS A 212 -14.14 15.78 -5.58
C LYS A 212 -14.40 15.24 -4.19
N GLU A 213 -15.12 16.01 -3.41
CA GLU A 213 -15.55 15.62 -2.09
C GLU A 213 -17.01 15.24 -2.14
N HIS A 214 -17.32 14.07 -1.61
CA HIS A 214 -18.67 13.64 -1.29
C HIS A 214 -18.79 13.57 0.23
N SER A 215 -20.00 13.73 0.78
CA SER A 215 -20.29 13.89 2.21
C SER A 215 -19.41 13.09 3.17
N GLU A 216 -19.08 11.83 2.84
CA GLU A 216 -18.21 10.98 3.68
C GLU A 216 -16.96 10.40 2.98
N SER A 217 -16.66 10.79 1.75
CA SER A 217 -15.52 10.20 1.02
C SER A 217 -14.95 11.11 -0.05
N TYR A 218 -13.68 10.90 -0.37
CA TYR A 218 -13.02 11.58 -1.46
C TYR A 218 -13.06 10.75 -2.74
N GLN A 219 -13.19 11.44 -3.88
CA GLN A 219 -13.01 10.88 -5.21
C GLN A 219 -11.91 11.65 -5.93
N VAL A 220 -11.05 10.89 -6.59
CA VAL A 220 -9.99 11.41 -7.45
C VAL A 220 -10.39 11.14 -8.88
N GLU A 221 -10.40 12.16 -9.72
CA GLU A 221 -10.63 12.07 -11.14
C GLU A 221 -9.30 12.19 -11.88
N TRP A 222 -8.96 11.20 -12.68
CA TRP A 222 -7.72 11.11 -13.44
C TRP A 222 -8.02 10.61 -14.86
N GLU A 223 -7.62 11.38 -15.88
CA GLU A 223 -7.87 11.06 -17.30
C GLU A 223 -9.36 10.71 -17.58
N GLY A 224 -10.29 11.43 -16.94
CA GLY A 224 -11.74 11.20 -17.03
C GLY A 224 -12.28 10.01 -16.22
N LYS A 225 -11.41 9.19 -15.61
CA LYS A 225 -11.81 8.10 -14.72
C LYS A 225 -12.02 8.61 -13.30
N LYS A 226 -13.19 8.34 -12.74
CA LYS A 226 -13.51 8.63 -11.34
C LYS A 226 -13.08 7.46 -10.46
N ILE A 227 -12.19 7.72 -9.51
CA ILE A 227 -11.58 6.74 -8.65
C ILE A 227 -11.92 7.07 -7.20
N ARG A 228 -12.52 6.12 -6.50
CA ARG A 228 -12.84 6.29 -5.08
C ARG A 228 -11.57 6.18 -4.23
N VAL A 229 -11.41 7.07 -3.26
CA VAL A 229 -10.41 6.91 -2.19
C VAL A 229 -11.02 6.02 -1.11
N ILE A 230 -10.45 4.84 -0.93
CA ILE A 230 -10.94 3.81 0.00
C ILE A 230 -10.55 4.16 1.43
N ARG A 231 -9.30 4.58 1.62
CA ARG A 231 -8.77 5.03 2.91
C ARG A 231 -7.89 6.26 2.71
N PRO A 232 -8.40 7.46 3.01
CA PRO A 232 -7.62 8.69 2.90
C PRO A 232 -6.69 8.85 4.10
N ASP A 233 -5.63 9.64 3.92
CA ASP A 233 -4.79 10.19 5.01
C ASP A 233 -4.20 9.11 5.94
N VAL A 234 -3.61 8.06 5.37
CA VAL A 234 -2.83 7.08 6.13
C VAL A 234 -1.45 7.67 6.39
N GLU A 235 -1.31 8.32 7.53
CA GLU A 235 -0.09 9.03 7.91
C GLU A 235 1.08 8.08 8.18
N CYS A 236 2.27 8.49 7.77
CA CYS A 236 3.55 7.80 7.95
C CYS A 236 4.61 8.80 8.40
N THR A 237 5.73 8.34 8.95
CA THR A 237 6.80 9.22 9.45
C THR A 237 7.47 10.06 8.37
N ASN A 238 7.49 9.57 7.12
CA ASN A 238 8.08 10.22 5.96
C ASN A 238 7.07 10.54 4.85
N GLY A 239 5.77 10.50 5.12
CA GLY A 239 4.77 10.76 4.09
C GLY A 239 3.34 10.40 4.47
N ILE A 240 2.47 10.36 3.47
CA ILE A 240 1.07 9.97 3.59
C ILE A 240 0.74 8.99 2.47
N ILE A 241 -0.05 7.96 2.78
CA ILE A 241 -0.62 7.04 1.79
C ILE A 241 -2.11 7.34 1.65
N HIS A 242 -2.59 7.45 0.41
CA HIS A 242 -4.00 7.47 0.07
C HIS A 242 -4.33 6.17 -0.64
N VAL A 243 -5.13 5.32 -0.01
CA VAL A 243 -5.51 4.04 -0.60
C VAL A 243 -6.61 4.27 -1.62
N ILE A 244 -6.36 3.93 -2.89
CA ILE A 244 -7.26 4.19 -4.02
C ILE A 244 -7.90 2.93 -4.58
N GLY A 245 -9.10 3.09 -5.12
CA GLY A 245 -9.95 2.03 -5.64
C GLY A 245 -9.60 1.53 -7.06
N SER A 246 -8.71 2.22 -7.77
CA SER A 246 -8.34 1.87 -9.14
C SER A 246 -6.90 2.32 -9.41
N VAL A 247 -6.22 1.68 -10.37
CA VAL A 247 -4.82 1.97 -10.71
C VAL A 247 -4.77 3.05 -11.80
N PHE A 248 -3.83 4.01 -11.70
CA PHE A 248 -3.54 4.98 -12.76
C PHE A 248 -2.83 4.33 -13.97
N LEU A 249 -3.58 3.52 -14.71
CA LEU A 249 -3.15 2.82 -15.93
C LEU A 249 -3.71 3.49 -17.19
N LYS A 250 -2.84 3.75 -18.15
CA LYS A 250 -3.19 4.23 -19.50
C LYS A 250 -3.19 3.08 -20.49
N ASP A 251 -3.97 3.22 -21.56
CA ASP A 251 -3.96 2.26 -22.68
C ASP A 251 -2.60 2.24 -23.41
N SER A 252 -1.83 3.33 -23.35
CA SER A 252 -0.45 3.37 -23.83
C SER A 252 0.52 2.55 -22.97
N ASP A 253 0.22 2.34 -21.69
CA ASP A 253 1.01 1.45 -20.82
C ASP A 253 0.73 -0.03 -21.16
N VAL A 254 -0.39 -0.32 -21.85
CA VAL A 254 -0.84 -1.66 -22.29
C VAL A 254 -0.21 -2.07 -23.62
N ARG A 255 -0.09 -1.11 -24.55
CA ARG A 255 0.46 -1.36 -25.88
C ARG A 255 1.97 -1.15 -25.84
N VAL A 256 2.71 -2.25 -25.97
CA VAL A 256 4.06 -2.14 -26.50
C VAL A 256 3.87 -1.67 -27.93
N THR A 257 4.24 -0.44 -28.24
CA THR A 257 4.74 -0.18 -29.60
C THR A 257 5.93 -1.11 -29.75
N GLY A 258 5.67 -2.32 -30.23
CA GLY A 258 6.64 -3.04 -31.03
C GLY A 258 6.86 -2.14 -32.22
N GLY A 259 7.74 -1.16 -32.05
CA GLY A 259 8.32 -0.41 -33.14
C GLY A 259 9.20 -1.41 -33.89
N ALA A 260 8.58 -2.34 -34.60
CA ALA A 260 9.06 -2.63 -35.92
C ALA A 260 8.98 -1.28 -36.63
N SER A 261 10.12 -0.59 -36.67
CA SER A 261 10.31 0.43 -37.68
C SER A 261 9.94 -0.22 -39.00
N LEU A 262 8.79 0.14 -39.56
CA LEU A 262 8.44 -0.22 -40.93
C LEU A 262 9.44 0.38 -41.93
N ALA A 263 10.42 1.18 -41.47
CA ALA A 263 11.49 1.73 -42.29
C ALA A 263 12.70 0.78 -42.48
N THR A 264 12.76 -0.41 -41.88
CA THR A 264 13.89 -1.36 -42.08
C THR A 264 13.57 -2.60 -42.91
N LEU A 265 12.36 -2.74 -43.45
CA LEU A 265 12.06 -3.80 -44.45
C LEU A 265 12.27 -3.37 -45.90
N ALA A 266 12.80 -2.16 -46.13
CA ALA A 266 12.96 -1.59 -47.46
C ALA A 266 14.21 -2.03 -48.28
N PRO A 267 15.26 -2.71 -47.76
CA PRO A 267 16.33 -3.19 -48.67
C PRO A 267 16.10 -4.60 -49.24
N HIS A 268 15.34 -5.47 -48.56
CA HIS A 268 15.28 -6.89 -48.95
C HIS A 268 14.15 -7.26 -49.92
N LEU A 269 13.16 -6.39 -50.10
CA LEU A 269 12.11 -6.58 -51.12
C LEU A 269 12.56 -6.16 -52.54
N ILE A 270 13.62 -5.34 -52.65
CA ILE A 270 14.20 -4.99 -53.96
C ILE A 270 15.04 -6.16 -54.53
N MET A 271 15.68 -6.95 -53.68
CA MET A 271 16.52 -8.08 -54.13
C MET A 271 15.70 -9.24 -54.73
N ILE A 272 14.42 -9.38 -54.39
CA ILE A 272 13.55 -10.43 -54.94
C ILE A 272 13.00 -10.05 -56.32
N LEU A 273 12.97 -8.77 -56.69
CA LEU A 273 12.48 -8.33 -58.00
C LEU A 273 13.55 -8.32 -59.10
N ILE A 274 14.85 -8.37 -58.76
CA ILE A 274 15.93 -8.38 -59.77
C ILE A 274 16.29 -9.83 -60.21
N ALA A 275 15.97 -10.85 -59.41
CA ALA A 275 16.30 -12.24 -59.73
C ALA A 275 15.44 -12.90 -60.84
N LYS A 276 14.48 -12.18 -61.43
CA LYS A 276 13.60 -12.69 -62.51
C LYS A 276 13.96 -12.18 -63.91
N TRP A 277 15.09 -11.50 -64.07
CA TRP A 277 15.54 -10.93 -65.36
C TRP A 277 16.94 -11.38 -65.81
N HIS A 278 17.48 -12.47 -65.26
CA HIS A 278 18.77 -13.00 -65.71
C HIS A 278 18.94 -14.53 -65.69
N LEU A 279 17.84 -15.29 -65.76
CA LEU A 279 17.87 -16.74 -66.06
C LEU A 279 16.79 -17.07 -67.09
#